data_AF-R7FJX9-F1
#
_entry.id   AF-R7FJX9-F1
#
_cell.length_a   1.000
_cell.length_b   1.000
_cell.length_c   1.000
_cell.angle_alpha   90.00
_cell.angle_beta   90.00
_cell.angle_gamma   90.00
#
_symmetry.space_group_name_H-M   'P 1'
#
loop_
_entity.id
_entity.type
_entity.pdbx_description
1 polymer ?
#
loop_
_entity_poly.entity_id
_entity_poly.type
_entity_poly.pdbx_seq_one_letter_code
_entity_poly.pdbx_strand_id
1 'polypeptide(L)'
;MFVKEKELNKIVKDNFYLNNVLLEMDGIINAHIYFTKAVCRYRYKTGLLIIFDILNTLNVDLSSQYEMIFDEEENYLKIRLDNGQDLKLSVINNKRN
;
A
#
# COMPACT_ATOMS: atom_id res chain seq x y z
N MET A 1 -9.44 -6.96 8.56
CA MET A 1 -10.69 -6.22 8.27
C MET A 1 -10.84 -5.99 6.77
N PHE A 2 -12.02 -6.25 6.19
CA PHE A 2 -12.32 -5.84 4.81
C PHE A 2 -12.42 -4.31 4.72
N VAL A 3 -11.71 -3.71 3.77
CA VAL A 3 -11.59 -2.26 3.65
C VAL A 3 -12.52 -1.75 2.57
N LYS A 4 -13.33 -0.73 2.90
CA LYS A 4 -14.04 0.03 1.87
C LYS A 4 -13.13 1.13 1.32
N GLU A 5 -13.30 1.46 0.06
CA GLU A 5 -12.49 2.47 -0.63
C GLU A 5 -12.48 3.85 0.08
N LYS A 6 -13.62 4.22 0.69
CA LYS A 6 -13.77 5.44 1.50
C LYS A 6 -12.96 5.42 2.81
N GLU A 7 -12.61 4.25 3.33
CA GLU A 7 -11.80 4.07 4.54
C GLU A 7 -10.30 3.97 4.20
N LEU A 8 -9.98 3.58 2.97
CA LEU A 8 -8.60 3.37 2.51
C LEU A 8 -7.71 4.58 2.73
N ASN A 9 -8.19 5.79 2.41
CA ASN A 9 -7.39 7.00 2.64
C ASN A 9 -7.02 7.21 4.11
N LYS A 10 -7.96 6.89 5.02
CA LYS A 10 -7.70 6.97 6.46
C LYS A 10 -6.70 5.90 6.88
N ILE A 11 -6.91 4.65 6.48
CA ILE A 11 -6.00 3.53 6.80
C ILE A 11 -4.58 3.80 6.29
N VAL A 12 -4.44 4.24 5.04
CA VAL A 12 -3.14 4.56 4.44
C VAL A 12 -2.44 5.69 5.22
N LYS A 13 -3.19 6.74 5.56
CA LYS A 13 -2.65 7.90 6.26
C LYS A 13 -2.25 7.56 7.70
N ASP A 14 -3.09 6.84 8.43
CA ASP A 14 -2.91 6.61 9.86
C ASP A 14 -1.80 5.57 10.12
N ASN A 15 -1.58 4.65 9.20
CA ASN A 15 -0.69 3.50 9.43
C ASN A 15 0.62 3.52 8.64
N PHE A 16 0.64 4.13 7.44
CA PHE A 16 1.79 4.01 6.52
C PHE A 16 2.47 5.34 6.20
N TYR A 17 1.82 6.48 6.47
CA TYR A 17 2.36 7.80 6.15
C TYR A 17 3.61 8.15 6.98
N LEU A 18 4.67 8.56 6.30
CA LEU A 18 6.00 8.90 6.84
C LEU A 18 6.70 7.73 7.57
N ASN A 19 6.28 6.50 7.30
CA ASN A 19 6.94 5.29 7.78
C ASN A 19 7.86 4.68 6.73
N ASN A 20 8.77 3.80 7.15
CA ASN A 20 9.46 2.93 6.21
C ASN A 20 8.50 1.83 5.81
N VAL A 21 8.28 1.64 4.50
CA VAL A 21 7.31 0.68 4.00
C VAL A 21 7.93 -0.25 2.98
N LEU A 22 7.49 -1.51 3.03
CA LEU A 22 7.71 -2.48 1.96
C LEU A 22 6.45 -2.56 1.13
N LEU A 23 6.60 -2.39 -0.17
CA LEU A 23 5.60 -2.83 -1.12
C LEU A 23 6.05 -4.14 -1.74
N GLU A 24 5.30 -5.20 -1.47
CA GLU A 24 5.43 -6.48 -2.15
C GLU A 24 4.38 -6.52 -3.26
N MET A 25 4.81 -6.81 -4.48
CA MET A 25 3.94 -7.00 -5.64
C MET A 25 4.15 -8.41 -6.16
N ASP A 26 3.07 -9.17 -6.32
CA ASP A 26 3.07 -10.55 -6.82
C ASP A 26 2.03 -10.69 -7.95
N GLY A 27 2.38 -11.33 -9.06
CA GLY A 27 1.52 -11.48 -10.23
C GLY A 27 2.22 -11.06 -11.53
N ILE A 28 1.62 -10.12 -12.27
CA ILE A 28 2.19 -9.61 -13.55
C ILE A 28 3.59 -9.06 -13.31
N ILE A 29 3.75 -8.28 -12.25
CA ILE A 29 5.03 -7.77 -11.79
C ILE A 29 5.33 -8.40 -10.44
N ASN A 30 6.50 -9.05 -10.36
CA ASN A 30 7.05 -9.59 -9.12
C ASN A 30 8.17 -8.67 -8.65
N ALA A 31 7.90 -7.87 -7.62
CA ALA A 31 8.86 -6.90 -7.12
C ALA A 31 8.67 -6.61 -5.64
N HIS A 32 9.78 -6.36 -4.96
CA HIS A 32 9.82 -5.83 -3.60
C HIS A 32 10.45 -4.44 -3.65
N ILE A 33 9.68 -3.41 -3.32
CA ILE A 33 10.13 -2.02 -3.33
C ILE A 33 10.16 -1.51 -1.90
N TYR A 34 11.34 -1.13 -1.43
CA TYR A 34 11.54 -0.50 -0.13
C TYR A 34 11.47 1.02 -0.28
N PHE A 35 10.58 1.65 0.50
CA PHE A 35 10.50 3.10 0.58
C PHE A 35 10.90 3.58 1.97
N THR A 36 11.80 4.57 2.02
CA THR A 36 12.26 5.16 3.29
C THR A 36 11.43 6.41 3.62
N LYS A 37 10.85 6.49 4.81
CA LYS A 37 9.96 7.61 5.20
C LYS A 37 8.93 7.96 4.12
N ALA A 38 8.25 6.95 3.62
CA ALA A 38 7.37 7.05 2.47
C ALA A 38 6.17 7.95 2.74
N VAL A 39 5.83 8.78 1.76
CA VAL A 39 4.54 9.44 1.71
C VAL A 39 3.54 8.51 1.01
N CYS A 40 2.61 7.97 1.79
CA CYS A 40 1.54 7.11 1.30
C CYS A 40 0.21 7.88 1.33
N ARG A 41 -0.49 7.96 0.20
CA ARG A 41 -1.78 8.67 0.09
C ARG A 41 -2.69 7.98 -0.92
N TYR A 42 -3.98 7.86 -0.60
CA TYR A 42 -4.97 7.38 -1.54
C TYR A 42 -5.89 8.54 -1.98
N ARG A 43 -6.00 8.75 -3.30
CA ARG A 43 -6.83 9.79 -3.90
C ARG A 43 -8.13 9.20 -4.43
N TYR A 44 -9.18 9.26 -3.61
CA TYR A 44 -10.52 8.73 -3.95
C TYR A 44 -11.06 9.22 -5.31
N LYS A 45 -10.90 10.51 -5.63
CA LYS A 45 -11.39 11.07 -6.90
C LYS A 45 -10.77 10.44 -8.15
N THR A 46 -9.56 9.90 -8.03
CA THR A 46 -8.82 9.33 -9.16
C THR A 46 -8.58 7.83 -9.01
N GLY A 47 -9.01 7.21 -7.90
CA GLY A 47 -8.71 5.81 -7.61
C GLY A 47 -7.23 5.48 -7.40
N LEU A 48 -6.34 6.47 -7.24
CA LEU A 48 -4.89 6.24 -7.21
C LEU A 48 -4.36 6.11 -5.78
N LEU A 49 -3.66 5.01 -5.50
CA LEU A 49 -2.76 4.89 -4.37
C LEU A 49 -1.36 5.35 -4.78
N ILE A 50 -0.86 6.37 -4.10
CA ILE A 50 0.40 7.03 -4.38
C ILE A 50 1.35 6.74 -3.23
N ILE A 51 2.52 6.17 -3.55
CA ILE A 51 3.57 5.84 -2.61
C ILE A 51 4.88 6.41 -3.17
N PHE A 52 5.55 7.27 -2.42
CA PHE A 52 6.84 7.78 -2.85
C PHE A 52 7.75 8.10 -1.68
N ASP A 53 9.06 8.07 -1.94
CA ASP A 53 10.09 8.63 -1.08
C ASP A 53 10.98 9.58 -1.90
N ILE A 54 12.21 9.84 -1.44
CA ILE A 54 13.14 10.72 -2.15
C ILE A 54 13.70 10.12 -3.46
N LEU A 55 13.69 8.80 -3.62
CA LEU A 55 14.29 8.08 -4.75
C LEU A 55 13.24 7.43 -5.67
N ASN A 56 12.14 6.98 -5.08
CA ASN A 56 11.18 6.09 -5.70
C ASN A 56 9.80 6.75 -5.70
N THR A 57 9.05 6.54 -6.78
CA THR A 57 7.63 6.92 -6.85
C THR A 57 6.88 5.81 -7.54
N LEU A 58 5.76 5.39 -6.95
CA LEU A 58 4.83 4.46 -7.53
C LEU A 58 3.41 5.00 -7.40
N ASN A 59 2.68 4.94 -8.50
CA ASN A 59 1.24 5.15 -8.53
C ASN A 59 0.60 3.83 -8.90
N VAL A 60 -0.32 3.37 -8.06
CA VAL A 60 -1.12 2.18 -8.32
C VAL A 60 -2.55 2.65 -8.58
N ASP A 61 -3.07 2.28 -9.75
CA ASP A 61 -4.49 2.45 -10.06
C ASP A 61 -5.29 1.36 -9.35
N LEU A 62 -6.18 1.79 -8.46
CA LEU A 62 -7.07 0.92 -7.71
C LEU A 62 -8.50 1.00 -8.22
N SER A 63 -8.77 1.51 -9.43
CA SER A 63 -10.12 1.53 -10.02
C SER A 63 -10.70 0.14 -10.29
N SER A 64 -9.83 -0.88 -10.34
CA SER A 64 -10.14 -2.25 -10.67
C SER A 64 -9.80 -3.22 -9.51
N GLN A 65 -9.88 -2.72 -8.28
CA GLN A 65 -9.64 -3.49 -7.07
C GLN A 65 -10.79 -4.50 -6.82
N TYR A 66 -10.44 -5.78 -6.70
CA TYR A 66 -11.37 -6.85 -6.38
C TYR A 66 -11.57 -6.97 -4.87
N GLU A 67 -10.50 -6.84 -4.09
CA GLU A 67 -10.52 -7.03 -2.65
C GLU A 67 -9.45 -6.17 -1.96
N MET A 68 -9.79 -5.62 -0.81
CA MET A 68 -8.86 -4.92 0.08
C MET A 68 -9.02 -5.44 1.51
N ILE A 69 -7.92 -5.86 2.11
CA ILE A 69 -7.87 -6.39 3.48
C ILE A 69 -6.78 -5.63 4.24
N PHE A 70 -7.14 -5.04 5.37
CA PHE A 70 -6.19 -4.48 6.31
C PHE A 70 -6.07 -5.37 7.54
N ASP A 71 -4.87 -5.80 7.85
CA ASP A 71 -4.52 -6.54 9.06
C ASP A 71 -3.99 -5.55 10.10
N GLU A 72 -4.74 -5.36 11.18
CA GLU A 72 -4.40 -4.40 12.23
C GLU A 72 -3.28 -4.92 13.14
N GLU A 73 -3.20 -6.24 13.34
CA GLU A 73 -2.22 -6.87 14.23
C GLU A 73 -0.82 -6.80 13.62
N GLU A 74 -0.73 -7.17 12.34
CA GLU A 74 0.54 -7.18 11.58
C GLU A 74 0.79 -5.88 10.79
N ASN A 75 -0.16 -4.95 10.83
CA ASN A 75 -0.10 -3.63 10.18
C ASN A 75 0.28 -3.70 8.69
N TYR A 76 -0.41 -4.55 7.92
CA TYR A 76 -0.29 -4.60 6.46
C TYR A 76 -1.63 -4.43 5.76
N LEU A 77 -1.57 -3.81 4.59
CA LEU A 77 -2.70 -3.66 3.67
C LEU A 77 -2.46 -4.54 2.45
N LYS A 78 -3.33 -5.52 2.24
CA LYS A 78 -3.37 -6.34 1.03
C LYS A 78 -4.44 -5.80 0.08
N ILE A 79 -4.08 -5.63 -1.18
CA ILE A 79 -4.99 -5.23 -2.27
C ILE A 79 -4.83 -6.23 -3.41
N ARG A 80 -5.95 -6.80 -3.86
CA ARG A 80 -5.99 -7.67 -5.04
C ARG A 80 -6.64 -6.91 -6.18
N LEU A 81 -5.93 -6.80 -7.29
CA LEU A 81 -6.43 -6.18 -8.52
C LEU A 81 -6.99 -7.26 -9.45
N ASP A 82 -8.04 -6.91 -10.18
CA ASP A 82 -8.70 -7.81 -11.13
C ASP A 82 -7.81 -8.22 -12.32
N ASN A 83 -6.73 -7.49 -12.56
CA ASN A 83 -5.70 -7.81 -13.55
C ASN A 83 -4.74 -8.93 -13.10
N GLY A 84 -4.96 -9.52 -11.92
CA GLY A 84 -4.11 -10.59 -11.38
C GLY A 84 -2.85 -10.11 -10.67
N GLN A 85 -2.76 -8.80 -10.37
CA GLN A 85 -1.71 -8.24 -9.51
C GLN A 85 -2.19 -8.17 -8.06
N ASP A 86 -1.45 -8.82 -7.17
CA ASP A 86 -1.57 -8.68 -5.73
C ASP A 86 -0.54 -7.68 -5.22
N LEU A 87 -0.96 -6.84 -4.28
CA LEU A 87 -0.12 -5.84 -3.60
C LEU A 87 -0.22 -6.05 -2.10
N LYS A 88 0.90 -5.98 -1.40
CA LYS A 88 0.96 -5.96 0.05
C LYS A 88 1.87 -4.84 0.51
N LEU A 89 1.27 -3.85 1.19
CA LEU A 89 1.98 -2.73 1.79
C LEU A 89 2.13 -3.00 3.29
N SER A 90 3.36 -3.04 3.78
CA SER A 90 3.67 -3.32 5.20
C SER A 90 4.61 -2.26 5.77
N VAL A 91 4.47 -1.91 7.05
CA VAL A 91 5.45 -1.06 7.73
C VAL A 91 6.65 -1.90 8.17
N ILE A 92 7.86 -1.51 7.78
CA ILE A 92 9.09 -2.12 8.29
C ILE A 92 9.58 -1.29 9.47
N ASN A 93 9.37 -1.82 10.66
CA ASN A 93 10.03 -1.29 11.85
C ASN A 93 11.48 -1.77 11.86
N ASN A 94 12.42 -0.84 11.75
CA ASN A 94 13.83 -1.11 12.08
C ASN A 94 13.94 -1.32 13.60
N LYS A 95 13.41 -2.43 14.13
CA LYS A 95 13.98 -2.98 15.35
C LYS A 95 15.35 -3.49 14.95
N ARG A 96 16.36 -2.66 15.18
CA ARG A 96 17.74 -3.09 15.34
C ARG A 96 17.70 -4.22 16.38
N ASN A 97 17.82 -5.46 15.92
CA ASN A 97 18.40 -6.50 16.76
C ASN A 97 19.90 -6.22 16.89
#